data_AF-A0A094E3D1-F1
#
_entry.id   AF-A0A094E3D1-F1
#
_cell.length_a   1.000
_cell.length_b   1.000
_cell.length_c   1.000
_cell.angle_alpha   90.00
_cell.angle_beta   90.00
_cell.angle_gamma   90.00
#
_symmetry.space_group_name_H-M   'P 1'
#
loop_
_entity.id
_entity.type
_entity.pdbx_description
1 polymer ?
#
loop_
_entity_poly.entity_id
_entity_poly.type
_entity_poly.pdbx_seq_one_letter_code
_entity_poly.pdbx_strand_id
1 'polypeptide(L)'
;MPPPSTLSLPEQLSLLSLFLCSIAVVGNTFHGDGEPLIASLAFSGMAFSATYAMIRWLGPTFMKAGLRGKDLSKVHKKEIPETMGAVCAVVYLLVAIVFIPFPFYKDIVAATSGGGNRDVVVEVVNIETGRFLHRFPHNKLASYLSALLSLQSVVILGIGDDLFDIRWRHKFFIPAFASIPILIVYFVDFGVTHVVVPTPLRPYLGELLNLGWGYYLYMAAIAIFAPNSINILAGINGIEVSQSLVIAGLLAGNDILYLLPPSPPLHPATDSHLLSLYLLLPFIGVSLALWTQNKYPAKV
;
A
#
# COMPACT_ATOMS: atom_id res chain seq x y z
N MET A 1 -19.57 -27.97 11.94
CA MET A 1 -18.80 -26.84 11.37
C MET A 1 -19.68 -25.62 11.39
N PRO A 2 -19.21 -24.45 11.87
CA PRO A 2 -19.97 -23.22 11.77
C PRO A 2 -20.32 -22.92 10.30
N PRO A 3 -21.46 -22.27 10.02
CA PRO A 3 -21.79 -21.88 8.66
C PRO A 3 -20.65 -21.06 8.04
N PRO A 4 -20.48 -21.07 6.71
CA PRO A 4 -19.39 -20.39 6.02
C PRO A 4 -19.35 -18.86 6.25
N SER A 5 -20.33 -18.30 6.96
CA SER A 5 -20.52 -16.88 7.25
C SER A 5 -20.16 -16.45 8.68
N THR A 6 -19.91 -17.40 9.60
CA THR A 6 -19.60 -17.05 10.99
C THR A 6 -18.14 -17.36 11.33
N LEU A 7 -17.54 -16.48 12.11
CA LEU A 7 -16.25 -16.71 12.74
C LEU A 7 -16.47 -17.64 13.93
N SER A 8 -15.62 -18.66 14.06
CA SER A 8 -15.59 -19.49 15.26
C SER A 8 -15.13 -18.66 16.47
N LEU A 9 -15.53 -19.05 17.68
CA LEU A 9 -15.10 -18.38 18.91
C LEU A 9 -13.56 -18.22 19.03
N PRO A 10 -12.72 -19.23 18.73
CA PRO A 10 -11.26 -19.04 18.76
C PRO A 10 -10.78 -18.03 17.70
N GLU A 11 -11.37 -18.03 16.49
CA GLU A 11 -11.04 -17.03 15.47
C GLU A 11 -11.42 -15.63 15.96
N GLN A 12 -12.63 -15.44 16.48
CA GLN A 12 -13.09 -14.15 17.02
C GLN A 12 -12.14 -13.63 18.10
N LEU A 13 -11.78 -14.48 19.07
CA LEU A 13 -10.87 -14.10 20.15
C LEU A 13 -9.47 -13.76 19.62
N SER A 14 -8.95 -14.53 18.66
CA SER A 14 -7.63 -14.26 18.07
C SER A 14 -7.57 -12.97 17.25
N LEU A 15 -8.62 -12.69 16.47
CA LEU A 15 -8.69 -11.47 15.66
C LEU A 15 -8.90 -10.24 16.53
N LEU A 16 -9.75 -10.37 17.55
CA LEU A 16 -10.00 -9.32 18.54
C LEU A 16 -8.75 -9.04 19.37
N SER A 17 -8.03 -10.07 19.82
CA SER A 17 -6.80 -9.88 20.59
C SER A 17 -5.71 -9.21 19.75
N LEU A 18 -5.52 -9.63 18.49
CA LEU A 18 -4.59 -8.98 17.57
C LEU A 18 -4.99 -7.52 17.30
N PHE A 19 -6.28 -7.26 17.09
CA PHE A 19 -6.79 -5.91 16.83
C PHE A 19 -6.60 -4.99 18.05
N LEU A 20 -6.95 -5.46 19.25
CA LEU A 20 -6.78 -4.70 20.49
C LEU A 20 -5.30 -4.49 20.84
N CYS A 21 -4.45 -5.50 20.63
CA CYS A 21 -3.00 -5.36 20.79
C CYS A 21 -2.44 -4.29 19.83
N SER A 22 -2.88 -4.31 18.57
CA SER A 22 -2.48 -3.32 17.58
C SER A 22 -2.93 -1.91 17.96
N ILE A 23 -4.17 -1.74 18.44
CA ILE A 23 -4.65 -0.45 18.97
C ILE A 23 -3.81 0.01 20.16
N ALA A 24 -3.45 -0.89 21.08
CA ALA A 24 -2.61 -0.55 22.22
C ALA A 24 -1.22 -0.08 21.76
N VAL A 25 -0.63 -0.74 20.76
CA VAL A 25 0.66 -0.32 20.17
C VAL A 25 0.52 1.07 19.53
N VAL A 26 -0.53 1.31 18.74
CA VAL A 26 -0.82 2.64 18.17
C VAL A 26 -0.97 3.70 19.27
N GLY A 27 -1.72 3.41 20.33
CA GLY A 27 -1.87 4.31 21.48
C GLY A 27 -0.54 4.62 22.19
N ASN A 28 0.35 3.63 22.26
CA ASN A 28 1.69 3.80 22.83
C ASN A 28 2.61 4.66 21.94
N THR A 29 2.39 4.67 20.62
CA THR A 29 3.18 5.53 19.71
C THR A 29 3.03 7.03 20.00
N PHE A 30 1.96 7.46 20.67
CA PHE A 30 1.78 8.85 21.09
C PHE A 30 2.56 9.25 22.35
N HIS A 31 3.03 8.28 23.15
CA HIS A 31 3.69 8.53 24.43
C HIS A 31 5.23 8.41 24.38
N GLY A 32 5.79 7.85 23.31
CA GLY A 32 7.23 7.75 23.09
C GLY A 32 7.70 8.55 21.87
N ASP A 33 8.97 8.36 21.45
CA ASP A 33 9.50 8.96 20.21
C ASP A 33 8.79 8.50 18.92
N GLY A 34 7.83 7.58 19.06
CA GLY A 34 6.71 7.42 18.14
C GLY A 34 7.13 7.22 16.70
N GLU A 35 7.98 6.22 16.45
CA GLU A 35 8.41 5.87 15.09
C GLU A 35 7.19 5.51 14.25
N PRO A 36 6.84 6.27 13.19
CA PRO A 36 5.63 6.01 12.42
C PRO A 36 5.66 4.64 11.73
N LEU A 37 6.83 4.02 11.62
CA LEU A 37 7.00 2.63 11.20
C LEU A 37 6.35 1.62 12.18
N ILE A 38 6.47 1.84 13.50
CA ILE A 38 5.83 1.00 14.51
C ILE A 38 4.31 1.15 14.42
N ALA A 39 3.82 2.38 14.24
CA ALA A 39 2.41 2.63 14.00
C ALA A 39 1.94 1.90 12.72
N SER A 40 2.68 1.99 11.62
CA SER A 40 2.35 1.32 10.35
C SER A 40 2.28 -0.21 10.50
N LEU A 41 3.20 -0.80 11.27
CA LEU A 41 3.17 -2.23 11.60
C LEU A 41 1.92 -2.61 12.41
N ALA A 42 1.54 -1.80 13.39
CA ALA A 42 0.31 -2.02 14.15
C ALA A 42 -0.94 -1.87 13.26
N PHE A 43 -0.97 -0.86 12.37
CA PHE A 43 -2.02 -0.73 11.36
C PHE A 43 -2.10 -1.94 10.42
N SER A 44 -0.98 -2.58 10.09
CA SER A 44 -0.96 -3.85 9.35
C SER A 44 -1.67 -4.97 10.11
N GLY A 45 -1.45 -5.09 11.42
CA GLY A 45 -2.17 -6.03 12.29
C GLY A 45 -3.68 -5.75 12.35
N MET A 46 -4.07 -4.48 12.46
CA MET A 46 -5.47 -4.06 12.39
C MET A 46 -6.10 -4.38 11.03
N ALA A 47 -5.37 -4.12 9.94
CA ALA A 47 -5.80 -4.36 8.57
C ALA A 47 -6.01 -5.86 8.32
N PHE A 48 -5.11 -6.72 8.82
CA PHE A 48 -5.26 -8.17 8.77
C PHE A 48 -6.54 -8.62 9.48
N SER A 49 -6.73 -8.21 10.75
CA SER A 49 -7.90 -8.62 11.55
C SER A 49 -9.21 -8.18 10.92
N ALA A 50 -9.29 -6.91 10.48
CA ALA A 50 -10.47 -6.34 9.84
C ALA A 50 -10.77 -7.05 8.51
N THR A 51 -9.77 -7.24 7.65
CA THR A 51 -9.93 -7.90 6.36
C THR A 51 -10.39 -9.34 6.53
N TYR A 52 -9.78 -10.10 7.44
CA TYR A 52 -10.17 -11.49 7.68
C TYR A 52 -11.64 -11.60 8.07
N ALA A 53 -12.08 -10.78 9.03
CA ALA A 53 -13.47 -10.75 9.48
C ALA A 53 -14.43 -10.32 8.36
N MET A 54 -14.09 -9.25 7.63
CA MET A 54 -14.94 -8.71 6.57
C MET A 54 -15.14 -9.68 5.41
N ILE A 55 -14.10 -10.38 4.96
CA ILE A 55 -14.25 -11.41 3.91
C ILE A 55 -15.24 -12.50 4.35
N ARG A 56 -15.15 -12.97 5.61
CA ARG A 56 -16.03 -14.00 6.16
C ARG A 56 -17.49 -13.52 6.27
N TRP A 57 -17.69 -12.28 6.69
CA TRP A 57 -19.02 -11.69 6.86
C TRP A 57 -19.68 -11.30 5.54
N LEU A 58 -18.91 -10.80 4.57
CA LEU A 58 -19.44 -10.31 3.29
C LEU A 58 -19.52 -11.40 2.22
N GLY A 59 -18.80 -12.51 2.37
CA GLY A 59 -18.86 -13.66 1.45
C GLY A 59 -20.27 -14.07 1.04
N PRO A 60 -21.20 -14.33 1.98
CA PRO A 60 -22.59 -14.68 1.64
C PRO A 60 -23.35 -13.57 0.93
N THR A 61 -23.04 -12.30 1.22
CA THR A 61 -23.69 -11.14 0.57
C THR A 61 -23.26 -11.05 -0.88
N PHE A 62 -21.98 -11.24 -1.18
CA PHE A 62 -21.47 -11.29 -2.56
C PHE A 62 -22.08 -12.47 -3.33
N MET A 63 -22.16 -13.65 -2.70
CA MET A 63 -22.84 -14.81 -3.27
C MET A 63 -24.32 -14.52 -3.62
N LYS A 64 -25.04 -13.80 -2.74
CA LYS A 64 -26.44 -13.39 -2.96
C LYS A 64 -26.58 -12.33 -4.06
N ALA A 65 -25.61 -11.44 -4.19
CA ALA A 65 -25.54 -10.43 -5.24
C ALA A 65 -25.19 -11.00 -6.62
N GLY A 66 -24.84 -12.29 -6.70
CA GLY A 66 -24.43 -12.95 -7.94
C GLY A 66 -22.93 -12.86 -8.24
N LEU A 67 -22.15 -12.25 -7.36
CA LEU A 67 -20.68 -12.18 -7.45
C LEU A 67 -20.08 -13.50 -6.95
N ARG A 68 -20.11 -14.52 -7.82
CA ARG A 68 -19.70 -15.89 -7.48
C ARG A 68 -19.10 -16.61 -8.68
N GLY A 69 -18.09 -17.40 -8.38
CA GLY A 69 -17.28 -18.16 -9.34
C GLY A 69 -17.28 -19.64 -9.05
N LYS A 70 -16.99 -20.44 -10.07
CA LYS A 70 -16.72 -21.89 -9.91
C LYS A 70 -15.22 -22.12 -9.99
N ASP A 71 -14.69 -22.92 -9.08
CA ASP A 71 -13.29 -23.40 -9.18
C ASP A 71 -13.19 -24.36 -10.37
N LEU A 72 -12.70 -23.85 -11.51
CA LEU A 72 -12.61 -24.58 -12.78
C LEU A 72 -11.59 -25.73 -12.74
N SER A 73 -10.62 -25.65 -11.83
CA SER A 73 -9.53 -26.61 -11.67
C SER A 73 -9.90 -27.80 -10.78
N LYS A 74 -11.14 -27.85 -10.25
CA LYS A 74 -11.64 -28.95 -9.42
C LYS A 74 -12.74 -29.74 -10.11
N VAL A 75 -12.76 -31.06 -9.87
CA VAL A 75 -13.83 -31.97 -10.32
C VAL A 75 -15.18 -31.55 -9.73
N HIS A 76 -15.20 -31.23 -8.44
CA HIS A 76 -16.39 -30.70 -7.77
C HIS A 76 -16.39 -29.16 -7.83
N LYS A 77 -17.10 -28.62 -8.82
CA LYS A 77 -17.21 -27.18 -9.11
C LYS A 77 -18.15 -26.47 -8.13
N LYS A 78 -17.71 -26.35 -6.88
CA LYS A 78 -18.39 -25.56 -5.85
C LYS A 78 -18.33 -24.07 -6.20
N GLU A 79 -19.43 -23.36 -5.97
CA GLU A 79 -19.47 -21.90 -6.09
C GLU A 79 -18.84 -21.25 -4.85
N ILE A 80 -17.93 -20.31 -5.08
CA ILE A 80 -17.24 -19.49 -4.09
C ILE A 80 -17.49 -18.01 -4.40
N PRO A 81 -17.51 -17.11 -3.40
CA PRO A 81 -17.67 -15.70 -3.66
C PRO A 81 -16.49 -15.17 -4.46
N GLU A 82 -16.77 -14.33 -5.46
CA GLU A 82 -15.76 -13.61 -6.24
C GLU A 82 -15.56 -12.19 -5.73
N THR A 83 -14.57 -11.47 -6.29
CA THR A 83 -14.31 -10.05 -6.02
C THR A 83 -13.99 -9.73 -4.55
N MET A 84 -13.49 -10.71 -3.78
CA MET A 84 -13.05 -10.47 -2.39
C MET A 84 -11.80 -9.58 -2.30
N GLY A 85 -11.04 -9.43 -3.39
CA GLY A 85 -10.00 -8.42 -3.52
C GLY A 85 -10.52 -6.99 -3.30
N ALA A 86 -11.78 -6.70 -3.67
CA ALA A 86 -12.40 -5.40 -3.44
C ALA A 86 -12.54 -5.08 -1.94
N VAL A 87 -12.95 -6.07 -1.14
CA VAL A 87 -13.06 -5.94 0.32
C VAL A 87 -11.69 -5.61 0.92
N CYS A 88 -10.65 -6.33 0.47
CA CYS A 88 -9.27 -6.12 0.92
C CYS A 88 -8.77 -4.72 0.56
N ALA A 89 -9.04 -4.28 -0.68
CA ALA A 89 -8.65 -2.97 -1.16
C ALA A 89 -9.32 -1.83 -0.39
N VAL A 90 -10.61 -1.95 -0.06
CA VAL A 90 -11.32 -0.96 0.76
C VAL A 90 -10.73 -0.88 2.16
N VAL A 91 -10.47 -2.01 2.83
CA VAL A 91 -9.82 -2.02 4.15
C VAL A 91 -8.44 -1.39 4.08
N TYR A 92 -7.65 -1.73 3.06
CA TYR A 92 -6.32 -1.15 2.84
C TYR A 92 -6.37 0.38 2.70
N LEU A 93 -7.25 0.90 1.84
CA LEU A 93 -7.39 2.34 1.62
C LEU A 93 -7.83 3.06 2.90
N LEU A 94 -8.80 2.51 3.64
CA LEU A 94 -9.24 3.10 4.91
C LEU A 94 -8.12 3.15 5.93
N VAL A 95 -7.36 2.06 6.08
CA VAL A 95 -6.20 2.01 6.98
C VAL A 95 -5.14 3.02 6.56
N ALA A 96 -4.83 3.10 5.26
CA ALA A 96 -3.83 4.03 4.75
C ALA A 96 -4.25 5.50 4.89
N ILE A 97 -5.56 5.80 4.82
CA ILE A 97 -6.12 7.14 5.11
C ILE A 97 -6.01 7.45 6.60
N VAL A 98 -6.40 6.52 7.48
CA VAL A 98 -6.29 6.72 8.94
C VAL A 98 -4.84 6.84 9.40
N PHE A 99 -3.89 6.28 8.64
CA PHE A 99 -2.45 6.38 8.91
C PHE A 99 -1.84 7.75 8.54
N ILE A 100 -2.49 8.58 7.71
CA ILE A 100 -1.98 9.89 7.24
C ILE A 100 -1.37 10.75 8.37
N PRO A 101 -2.00 10.98 9.53
CA PRO A 101 -1.45 11.87 10.55
C PRO A 101 -0.19 11.34 11.25
N PHE A 102 0.12 10.04 11.18
CA PHE A 102 1.19 9.42 11.96
C PHE A 102 2.59 9.82 11.48
N PRO A 103 2.94 9.73 10.17
CA PRO A 103 4.23 10.21 9.67
C PRO A 103 4.50 11.70 9.95
N PHE A 104 3.45 12.50 10.10
CA PHE A 104 3.53 13.95 10.26
C PHE A 104 3.21 14.42 11.67
N TYR A 105 3.08 13.51 12.66
CA TYR A 105 2.61 13.86 14.00
C TYR A 105 3.46 14.97 14.64
N LYS A 106 4.79 14.82 14.60
CA LYS A 106 5.74 15.81 15.15
C LYS A 106 5.58 17.17 14.47
N ASP A 107 5.39 17.18 13.15
CA ASP A 107 5.20 18.40 12.35
C ASP A 107 3.85 19.08 12.60
N ILE A 108 2.77 18.30 12.77
CA ILE A 108 1.43 18.81 13.10
C ILE A 108 1.45 19.43 14.49
N VAL A 109 2.04 18.73 15.48
CA VAL A 109 2.16 19.25 16.85
C VAL A 109 3.01 20.52 16.86
N ALA A 110 4.15 20.54 16.18
CA ALA A 110 5.00 21.74 16.10
C ALA A 110 4.28 22.94 15.47
N ALA A 111 3.49 22.73 14.41
CA ALA A 111 2.74 23.79 13.72
C ALA A 111 1.55 24.33 14.55
N THR A 112 0.91 23.48 15.36
CA THR A 112 -0.31 23.83 16.12
C THR A 112 -0.05 24.29 17.55
N SER A 113 1.06 23.88 18.17
CA SER A 113 1.36 24.14 19.59
C SER A 113 2.04 25.49 19.88
N GLY A 114 2.14 26.38 18.88
CA GLY A 114 2.39 27.81 19.09
C GLY A 114 3.52 28.12 20.10
N GLY A 115 4.74 27.63 19.86
CA GLY A 115 5.95 28.08 20.56
C GLY A 115 6.07 27.75 22.06
N GLY A 116 5.23 26.87 22.62
CA GLY A 116 5.19 26.60 24.07
C GLY A 116 5.82 25.29 24.56
N ASN A 117 5.91 24.24 23.73
CA ASN A 117 6.35 22.92 24.19
C ASN A 117 7.77 22.60 23.69
N ARG A 118 8.76 22.66 24.59
CA ARG A 118 10.20 22.57 24.29
C ARG A 118 10.71 21.14 24.04
N ASP A 119 9.85 20.13 24.10
CA ASP A 119 10.29 18.72 24.10
C ASP A 119 10.40 18.12 22.69
N VAL A 120 10.07 18.86 21.64
CA VAL A 120 10.21 18.41 20.24
C VAL A 120 11.37 19.17 19.58
N VAL A 121 12.60 18.76 19.89
CA VAL A 121 13.81 19.26 19.22
C VAL A 121 13.91 18.58 17.85
N VAL A 122 13.30 19.19 16.84
CA VAL A 122 13.60 18.87 15.43
C VAL A 122 14.78 19.75 15.02
N GLU A 123 15.81 19.17 14.39
CA GLU A 123 16.99 19.92 13.91
C GLU A 123 16.56 21.09 13.03
N VAL A 124 16.64 22.30 13.59
CA VAL A 124 16.15 23.53 12.98
C VAL A 124 17.24 24.06 12.05
N VAL A 125 16.92 24.20 10.76
CA VAL A 125 17.74 24.99 9.83
C VAL A 125 17.68 26.45 10.29
N ASN A 126 18.80 26.95 10.81
CA ASN A 126 18.96 28.37 11.17
C ASN A 126 18.74 29.24 9.93
N ILE A 127 17.62 29.95 9.87
CA ILE A 127 17.42 31.06 8.94
C ILE A 127 17.66 32.34 9.73
N GLU A 128 18.61 33.17 9.27
CA GLU A 128 19.27 34.30 9.94
C GLU A 128 18.36 35.49 10.36
N THR A 129 17.07 35.32 10.58
CA THR A 129 16.20 36.40 11.08
C THR A 129 15.15 35.88 12.07
N GLY A 130 15.54 35.76 13.35
CA GLY A 130 14.75 36.09 14.54
C GLY A 130 13.37 35.46 14.79
N ARG A 131 12.86 34.57 13.93
CA ARG A 131 11.58 33.88 14.14
C ARG A 131 11.70 32.43 13.69
N PHE A 132 11.58 31.52 14.63
CA PHE A 132 11.51 30.08 14.37
C PHE A 132 10.19 29.77 13.65
N LEU A 133 10.23 29.56 12.32
CA LEU A 133 9.08 29.10 11.55
C LEU A 133 9.33 27.64 11.16
N HIS A 134 8.73 26.71 11.90
CA HIS A 134 8.65 25.31 11.45
C HIS A 134 7.82 25.27 10.16
N ARG A 135 8.37 24.67 9.11
CA ARG A 135 7.70 24.52 7.81
C ARG A 135 7.22 23.09 7.69
N PHE A 136 5.90 22.92 7.63
CA PHE A 136 5.28 21.61 7.41
C PHE A 136 5.77 20.97 6.09
N PRO A 137 6.14 19.67 6.08
CA PRO A 137 6.71 18.99 4.91
C PRO A 137 5.62 18.62 3.89
N HIS A 138 5.14 19.63 3.16
CA HIS A 138 4.07 19.47 2.17
C HIS A 138 4.42 18.55 1.01
N ASN A 139 5.69 18.46 0.60
CA ASN A 139 6.17 17.55 -0.45
C ASN A 139 5.99 16.07 -0.06
N LYS A 140 6.34 15.71 1.18
CA LYS A 140 6.16 14.35 1.70
C LYS A 140 4.67 14.00 1.80
N LEU A 141 3.84 14.94 2.26
CA LEU A 141 2.39 14.75 2.29
C LEU A 141 1.80 14.62 0.88
N ALA A 142 2.22 15.44 -0.09
CA ALA A 142 1.78 15.37 -1.48
C ALA A 142 2.16 14.03 -2.13
N SER A 143 3.37 13.53 -1.87
CA SER A 143 3.82 12.20 -2.31
C SER A 143 2.93 11.08 -1.76
N TYR A 144 2.60 11.11 -0.46
CA TYR A 144 1.70 10.11 0.14
C TYR A 144 0.26 10.20 -0.41
N LEU A 145 -0.31 11.41 -0.47
CA LEU A 145 -1.68 11.62 -0.95
C LEU A 145 -1.84 11.31 -2.44
N SER A 146 -0.86 11.62 -3.28
CA SER A 146 -0.89 11.26 -4.70
C SER A 146 -0.81 9.76 -4.92
N ALA A 147 -0.02 9.04 -4.09
CA ALA A 147 0.00 7.60 -4.09
C ALA A 147 -1.38 7.02 -3.72
N LEU A 148 -2.01 7.50 -2.65
CA LEU A 148 -3.36 7.09 -2.26
C LEU A 148 -4.40 7.40 -3.32
N LEU A 149 -4.37 8.59 -3.93
CA LEU A 149 -5.32 8.97 -4.98
C LEU A 149 -5.19 8.08 -6.22
N SER A 150 -3.95 7.72 -6.58
CA SER A 150 -3.69 6.81 -7.70
C SER A 150 -4.16 5.38 -7.37
N LEU A 151 -3.85 4.88 -6.17
CA LEU A 151 -4.32 3.58 -5.69
C LEU A 151 -5.84 3.51 -5.63
N GLN A 152 -6.51 4.54 -5.10
CA GLN A 152 -7.96 4.62 -5.06
C GLN A 152 -8.56 4.60 -6.47
N SER A 153 -7.95 5.32 -7.42
CA SER A 153 -8.38 5.30 -8.82
C SER A 153 -8.27 3.89 -9.41
N VAL A 154 -7.13 3.21 -9.24
CA VAL A 154 -6.93 1.82 -9.71
C VAL A 154 -7.93 0.86 -9.06
N VAL A 155 -8.19 1.00 -7.75
CA VAL A 155 -9.13 0.14 -7.01
C VAL A 155 -10.57 0.35 -7.49
N ILE A 156 -11.02 1.60 -7.64
CA ILE A 156 -12.37 1.89 -8.16
C ILE A 156 -12.55 1.30 -9.55
N LEU A 157 -11.52 1.43 -10.39
CA LEU A 157 -11.54 0.90 -11.75
C LEU A 157 -11.51 -0.63 -11.79
N GLY A 158 -10.74 -1.27 -10.90
CA GLY A 158 -10.74 -2.73 -10.74
C GLY A 158 -12.10 -3.26 -10.27
N ILE A 159 -12.73 -2.62 -9.29
CA ILE A 159 -14.09 -2.96 -8.85
C ILE A 159 -15.10 -2.73 -9.98
N GLY A 160 -14.99 -1.62 -10.70
CA GLY A 160 -15.84 -1.33 -11.85
C GLY A 160 -15.69 -2.36 -12.97
N ASP A 161 -14.47 -2.83 -13.23
CA ASP A 161 -14.21 -3.89 -14.21
C ASP A 161 -14.86 -5.22 -13.81
N ASP A 162 -14.71 -5.63 -12.53
CA ASP A 162 -15.35 -6.84 -11.99
C ASP A 162 -16.89 -6.76 -12.04
N LEU A 163 -17.48 -5.57 -11.88
CA LEU A 163 -18.93 -5.38 -11.87
C LEU A 163 -19.55 -5.23 -13.27
N PHE A 164 -18.83 -4.61 -14.21
CA PHE A 164 -19.37 -4.22 -15.51
C PHE A 164 -18.79 -5.02 -16.69
N ASP A 165 -17.81 -5.89 -16.47
CA ASP A 165 -17.11 -6.69 -17.50
C ASP A 165 -16.69 -5.82 -18.70
N ILE A 166 -15.82 -4.84 -18.42
CA ILE A 166 -15.45 -3.81 -19.39
C ILE A 166 -14.58 -4.42 -20.50
N ARG A 167 -14.82 -4.02 -21.76
CA ARG A 167 -14.03 -4.49 -22.91
C ARG A 167 -12.53 -4.20 -22.75
N TRP A 168 -11.70 -5.19 -23.11
CA TRP A 168 -10.24 -5.17 -22.98
C TRP A 168 -9.55 -3.90 -23.53
N ARG A 169 -10.07 -3.31 -24.62
CA ARG A 169 -9.52 -2.08 -25.23
C ARG A 169 -9.54 -0.88 -24.29
N HIS A 170 -10.51 -0.81 -23.37
CA HIS A 170 -10.59 0.25 -22.36
C HIS A 170 -9.75 -0.13 -21.14
N LYS A 171 -9.76 -1.42 -20.77
CA LYS A 171 -8.99 -1.99 -19.65
C LYS A 171 -7.49 -1.72 -19.77
N PHE A 172 -6.95 -1.67 -20.99
CA PHE A 172 -5.52 -1.43 -21.22
C PHE A 172 -5.02 -0.05 -20.76
N PHE A 173 -5.74 1.04 -21.07
CA PHE A 173 -5.26 2.41 -20.81
C PHE A 173 -5.69 2.97 -19.45
N ILE A 174 -6.72 2.39 -18.85
CA ILE A 174 -7.30 2.83 -17.58
C ILE A 174 -6.25 2.99 -16.46
N PRO A 175 -5.31 2.04 -16.24
CA PRO A 175 -4.28 2.18 -15.22
C PRO A 175 -3.33 3.37 -15.44
N ALA A 176 -3.04 3.74 -16.69
CA ALA A 176 -2.20 4.91 -16.97
C ALA A 176 -2.89 6.21 -16.53
N PHE A 177 -4.18 6.37 -16.81
CA PHE A 177 -4.94 7.53 -16.33
C PHE A 177 -5.04 7.55 -14.80
N ALA A 178 -5.21 6.38 -14.17
CA ALA A 178 -5.23 6.26 -12.72
C ALA A 178 -3.89 6.66 -12.06
N SER A 179 -2.76 6.54 -12.77
CA SER A 179 -1.43 6.92 -12.27
C SER A 179 -1.08 8.41 -12.40
N ILE A 180 -1.91 9.21 -13.07
CA ILE A 180 -1.67 10.66 -13.30
C ILE A 180 -1.30 11.43 -12.02
N PRO A 181 -1.96 11.22 -10.85
CA PRO A 181 -1.59 11.94 -9.65
C PRO A 181 -0.13 11.75 -9.24
N ILE A 182 0.38 10.51 -9.26
CA ILE A 182 1.80 10.22 -8.99
C ILE A 182 2.70 10.87 -10.04
N LEU A 183 2.33 10.83 -11.33
CA LEU A 183 3.13 11.44 -12.40
C LEU A 183 3.28 12.96 -12.22
N ILE A 184 2.21 13.66 -11.81
CA ILE A 184 2.24 15.10 -11.57
C ILE A 184 3.12 15.43 -10.36
N VAL A 185 2.97 14.70 -9.25
CA VAL A 185 3.82 14.91 -8.07
C VAL A 185 5.28 14.60 -8.38
N TYR A 186 5.56 13.56 -9.16
CA TYR A 186 6.92 13.28 -9.62
C TYR A 186 7.52 14.41 -10.45
N PHE A 187 6.72 14.99 -11.36
CA PHE A 187 7.12 16.12 -12.19
C PHE A 187 7.44 17.38 -11.36
N VAL A 188 6.65 17.67 -10.33
CA VAL A 188 6.81 18.88 -9.51
C VAL A 188 7.91 18.74 -8.45
N ASP A 189 7.97 17.61 -7.75
CA ASP A 189 8.83 17.47 -6.57
C ASP A 189 10.24 16.93 -6.90
N PHE A 190 10.37 16.07 -7.94
CA PHE A 190 11.64 15.43 -8.27
C PHE A 190 12.17 15.85 -9.64
N GLY A 191 11.37 15.66 -10.69
CA GLY A 191 11.72 16.06 -12.06
C GLY A 191 12.93 15.35 -12.69
N VAL A 192 13.46 14.31 -12.05
CA VAL A 192 14.65 13.59 -12.53
C VAL A 192 14.26 12.61 -13.64
N THR A 193 14.79 12.80 -14.84
CA THR A 193 14.46 11.96 -16.01
C THR A 193 15.66 11.18 -16.55
N HIS A 194 16.74 11.14 -15.78
CA HIS A 194 17.95 10.39 -16.08
C HIS A 194 17.83 8.96 -15.56
N VAL A 195 18.16 7.98 -16.40
CA VAL A 195 18.16 6.55 -16.06
C VAL A 195 19.58 6.01 -16.16
N VAL A 196 19.96 5.18 -15.19
CA VAL A 196 21.22 4.44 -15.23
C VAL A 196 21.12 3.31 -16.24
N VAL A 197 22.01 3.32 -17.24
CA VAL A 197 21.99 2.34 -18.32
C VAL A 197 22.59 1.00 -17.82
N PRO A 198 21.92 -0.14 -18.07
CA PRO A 198 22.46 -1.47 -17.75
C PRO A 198 23.83 -1.69 -18.39
N THR A 199 24.74 -2.38 -17.69
CA THR A 199 26.14 -2.56 -18.12
C THR A 199 26.32 -3.04 -19.57
N PRO A 200 25.49 -3.95 -20.13
CA PRO A 200 25.65 -4.38 -21.52
C PRO A 200 25.33 -3.30 -22.56
N LEU A 201 24.54 -2.28 -22.20
CA LEU A 201 24.05 -1.23 -23.09
C LEU A 201 24.87 0.07 -23.00
N ARG A 202 25.72 0.20 -21.97
CA ARG A 202 26.56 1.39 -21.75
C ARG A 202 27.45 1.78 -22.93
N PRO A 203 28.05 0.85 -23.71
CA PRO A 203 28.85 1.23 -24.88
C PRO A 203 28.07 2.00 -25.95
N TYR A 204 26.75 1.83 -26.01
CA TYR A 204 25.89 2.43 -27.03
C TYR A 204 25.18 3.70 -26.56
N LEU A 205 24.83 3.77 -25.27
CA LEU A 205 23.94 4.80 -24.71
C LEU A 205 24.59 5.67 -23.62
N GLY A 206 25.84 5.38 -23.25
CA GLY A 206 26.50 6.02 -22.11
C GLY A 206 26.07 5.43 -20.76
N GLU A 207 26.56 6.02 -19.66
CA GLU A 207 26.24 5.56 -18.30
C GLU A 207 24.89 6.10 -17.80
N LEU A 208 24.57 7.34 -18.17
CA LEU A 208 23.35 8.05 -17.81
C LEU A 208 22.64 8.50 -19.09
N LEU A 209 21.40 8.06 -19.26
CA LEU A 209 20.57 8.43 -20.40
C LEU A 209 19.43 9.34 -19.92
N ASN A 210 19.32 10.54 -20.49
CA ASN A 210 18.19 11.42 -20.26
C ASN A 210 17.03 11.04 -21.21
N LEU A 211 15.92 10.57 -20.65
CA LEU A 211 14.74 10.18 -21.42
C LEU A 211 13.74 11.33 -21.63
N GLY A 212 13.85 12.42 -20.86
CA GLY A 212 12.87 13.51 -20.86
C GLY A 212 11.43 13.01 -20.71
N TRP A 213 10.55 13.39 -21.63
CA TRP A 213 9.15 12.93 -21.67
C TRP A 213 9.01 11.40 -21.78
N GLY A 214 10.00 10.71 -22.37
CA GLY A 214 10.03 9.25 -22.42
C GLY A 214 10.04 8.59 -21.04
N TYR A 215 10.55 9.27 -20.01
CA TYR A 215 10.52 8.78 -18.63
C TYR A 215 9.09 8.70 -18.07
N TYR A 216 8.25 9.69 -18.35
CA TYR A 216 6.85 9.71 -17.92
C TYR A 216 6.01 8.68 -18.65
N LEU A 217 6.30 8.45 -19.94
CA LEU A 217 5.72 7.33 -20.70
C LEU A 217 6.11 5.98 -20.10
N TYR A 218 7.37 5.83 -19.67
CA TYR A 218 7.83 4.65 -18.94
C TYR A 218 7.08 4.45 -17.61
N MET A 219 6.93 5.50 -16.80
CA MET A 219 6.16 5.41 -15.54
C MET A 219 4.71 4.98 -15.78
N ALA A 220 4.05 5.56 -16.78
CA ALA A 220 2.69 5.15 -17.16
C ALA A 220 2.65 3.70 -17.69
N ALA A 221 3.67 3.27 -18.44
CA ALA A 221 3.79 1.89 -18.90
C ALA A 221 3.96 0.90 -17.75
N ILE A 222 4.72 1.24 -16.70
CA ILE A 222 4.82 0.43 -15.48
C ILE A 222 3.46 0.33 -14.77
N ALA A 223 2.72 1.44 -14.68
CA ALA A 223 1.38 1.44 -14.09
C ALA A 223 0.38 0.57 -14.87
N ILE A 224 0.53 0.45 -16.20
CA ILE A 224 -0.23 -0.49 -17.03
C ILE A 224 0.27 -1.93 -16.82
N PHE A 225 1.58 -2.12 -16.85
CA PHE A 225 2.20 -3.45 -16.85
C PHE A 225 1.94 -4.21 -15.55
N ALA A 226 2.11 -3.57 -14.39
CA ALA A 226 2.10 -4.28 -13.11
C ALA A 226 0.74 -4.94 -12.78
N PRO A 227 -0.41 -4.24 -12.82
CA PRO A 227 -1.71 -4.87 -12.56
C PRO A 227 -2.08 -5.91 -13.61
N ASN A 228 -1.78 -5.66 -14.90
CA ASN A 228 -2.09 -6.60 -15.97
C ASN A 228 -1.23 -7.87 -15.90
N SER A 229 0.03 -7.76 -15.48
CA SER A 229 0.93 -8.93 -15.34
C SER A 229 0.43 -9.89 -14.27
N ILE A 230 -0.01 -9.35 -13.12
CA ILE A 230 -0.61 -10.16 -12.04
C ILE A 230 -1.92 -10.79 -12.53
N ASN A 231 -2.75 -10.01 -13.23
CA ASN A 231 -4.06 -10.48 -13.73
C ASN A 231 -3.96 -11.58 -14.79
N ILE A 232 -2.90 -11.59 -15.61
CA ILE A 232 -2.68 -12.66 -16.62
C ILE A 232 -2.09 -13.91 -15.97
N LEU A 233 -1.27 -13.75 -14.92
CA LEU A 233 -0.73 -14.86 -14.14
C LEU A 233 -1.70 -15.27 -13.01
N ALA A 234 -2.90 -15.69 -13.40
CA ALA A 234 -4.03 -15.99 -12.52
C ALA A 234 -4.67 -17.36 -12.86
N GLY A 235 -5.61 -17.81 -12.03
CA GLY A 235 -6.45 -18.99 -12.32
C GLY A 235 -6.09 -20.27 -11.55
N ILE A 236 -5.15 -20.19 -10.60
CA ILE A 236 -4.84 -21.27 -9.66
C ILE A 236 -5.01 -20.73 -8.24
N ASN A 237 -5.72 -21.47 -7.38
CA ASN A 237 -6.03 -21.08 -6.00
C ASN A 237 -4.82 -20.48 -5.25
N GLY A 238 -4.88 -19.17 -4.98
CA GLY A 238 -3.87 -18.46 -4.19
C GLY A 238 -2.73 -17.84 -4.99
N ILE A 239 -2.62 -18.02 -6.30
CA ILE A 239 -1.41 -17.60 -7.05
C ILE A 239 -1.30 -16.08 -7.16
N GLU A 240 -2.42 -15.37 -7.35
CA GLU A 240 -2.51 -13.92 -7.49
C GLU A 240 -2.05 -13.21 -6.21
N VAL A 241 -2.53 -13.70 -5.06
CA VAL A 241 -2.18 -13.13 -3.75
C VAL A 241 -0.77 -13.55 -3.33
N SER A 242 -0.38 -14.80 -3.61
CA SER A 242 0.95 -15.31 -3.23
C SER A 242 2.07 -14.58 -3.97
N GLN A 243 1.96 -14.38 -5.29
CA GLN A 243 2.96 -13.63 -6.04
C GLN A 243 3.07 -12.19 -5.55
N SER A 244 1.93 -11.56 -5.23
CA SER A 244 1.88 -10.19 -4.70
C SER A 244 2.54 -10.09 -3.32
N LEU A 245 2.32 -11.07 -2.44
CA LEU A 245 2.97 -11.16 -1.13
C LEU A 245 4.48 -11.37 -1.23
N VAL A 246 4.94 -12.23 -2.16
CA VAL A 246 6.38 -12.44 -2.39
C VAL A 246 7.05 -11.14 -2.86
N ILE A 247 6.45 -10.46 -3.84
CA ILE A 247 6.96 -9.17 -4.35
C ILE A 247 6.99 -8.13 -3.22
N ALA A 248 5.89 -7.98 -2.46
CA ALA A 248 5.83 -7.04 -1.35
C ALA A 248 6.84 -7.35 -0.25
N GLY A 249 7.06 -8.63 0.07
CA GLY A 249 8.06 -9.06 1.04
C GLY A 249 9.50 -8.75 0.59
N LEU A 250 9.80 -8.94 -0.70
CA LEU A 250 11.11 -8.59 -1.27
C LEU A 250 11.34 -7.07 -1.27
N LEU A 251 10.31 -6.28 -1.60
CA LEU A 251 10.38 -4.82 -1.55
C LEU A 251 10.56 -4.32 -0.12
N ALA A 252 9.75 -4.81 0.82
CA ALA A 252 9.87 -4.43 2.23
C ALA A 252 11.24 -4.85 2.81
N GLY A 253 11.74 -6.04 2.45
CA GLY A 253 13.08 -6.48 2.84
C GLY A 253 14.17 -5.56 2.31
N ASN A 254 14.08 -5.15 1.04
CA ASN A 254 14.99 -4.18 0.44
C ASN A 254 14.92 -2.82 1.16
N ASP A 255 13.71 -2.31 1.40
CA ASP A 255 13.50 -1.04 2.08
C ASP A 255 14.13 -1.03 3.50
N ILE A 256 13.99 -2.13 4.24
CA ILE A 256 14.61 -2.29 5.57
C ILE A 256 16.14 -2.26 5.48
N LEU A 257 16.76 -2.81 4.43
CA LEU A 257 18.22 -2.74 4.25
C LEU A 257 18.72 -1.31 4.07
N TYR A 258 17.92 -0.42 3.49
CA TYR A 258 18.25 1.02 3.39
C TYR A 258 18.07 1.78 4.71
N LEU A 259 17.44 1.16 5.72
CA LEU A 259 17.30 1.70 7.08
C LEU A 259 18.38 1.19 8.05
N LEU A 260 19.15 0.16 7.68
CA LEU A 260 20.09 -0.53 8.57
C LEU A 260 21.53 -0.56 8.03
N PRO A 261 22.55 -0.36 8.88
CA PRO A 261 22.50 0.30 10.18
C PRO A 261 22.27 1.83 10.00
N PRO A 262 21.56 2.49 10.93
CA PRO A 262 21.42 3.94 10.90
C PRO A 262 22.75 4.59 11.31
N SER A 263 23.69 4.70 10.38
CA SER A 263 24.92 5.46 10.55
C SER A 263 24.76 6.83 9.91
N PRO A 264 24.88 7.94 10.66
CA PRO A 264 24.89 9.28 10.07
C PRO A 264 26.09 9.46 9.13
N PRO A 265 25.93 10.15 7.98
CA PRO A 265 24.67 10.68 7.45
C PRO A 265 23.77 9.58 6.87
N LEU A 266 22.46 9.69 7.09
CA LEU A 266 21.48 8.78 6.52
C LEU A 266 21.56 8.79 4.99
N HIS A 267 21.28 7.64 4.38
CA HIS A 267 21.27 7.52 2.93
C HIS A 267 20.20 8.46 2.34
N PRO A 268 20.46 9.19 1.23
CA PRO A 268 19.47 10.11 0.64
C PRO A 268 18.12 9.46 0.30
N ALA A 269 18.11 8.14 0.07
CA ALA A 269 16.90 7.38 -0.24
C ALA A 269 16.09 6.91 0.99
N THR A 270 16.57 7.11 2.22
CA THR A 270 15.90 6.63 3.44
C THR A 270 14.44 7.08 3.50
N ASP A 271 14.16 8.35 3.18
CA ASP A 271 12.79 8.88 3.17
C ASP A 271 11.88 8.16 2.16
N SER A 272 12.39 7.80 0.99
CA SER A 272 11.64 7.08 -0.04
C SER A 272 11.36 5.63 0.37
N HIS A 273 12.34 4.96 0.98
CA HIS A 273 12.15 3.58 1.49
C HIS A 273 11.20 3.54 2.69
N LEU A 274 11.23 4.55 3.55
CA LEU A 274 10.29 4.70 4.66
C LEU A 274 8.86 4.96 4.18
N LEU A 275 8.68 5.81 3.15
CA LEU A 275 7.39 6.00 2.49
C LEU A 275 6.87 4.69 1.85
N SER A 276 7.76 3.93 1.20
CA SER A 276 7.44 2.62 0.63
C SER A 276 6.95 1.64 1.70
N LEU A 277 7.66 1.52 2.83
CA LEU A 277 7.24 0.66 3.95
C LEU A 277 5.88 1.04 4.53
N TYR A 278 5.57 2.34 4.62
CA TYR A 278 4.27 2.80 5.10
C TYR A 278 3.10 2.32 4.23
N LEU A 279 3.32 2.18 2.92
CA LEU A 279 2.32 1.65 1.99
C LEU A 279 2.33 0.12 1.92
N LEU A 280 3.51 -0.50 2.04
CA LEU A 280 3.69 -1.96 1.93
C LEU A 280 3.22 -2.72 3.17
N LEU A 281 3.46 -2.23 4.37
CA LEU A 281 3.11 -2.96 5.60
C LEU A 281 1.60 -3.22 5.71
N PRO A 282 0.70 -2.21 5.55
CA PRO A 282 -0.73 -2.47 5.53
C PRO A 282 -1.17 -3.33 4.34
N PHE A 283 -0.51 -3.19 3.18
CA PHE A 283 -0.78 -4.02 2.00
C PHE A 283 -0.50 -5.51 2.28
N ILE A 284 0.62 -5.81 2.94
CA ILE A 284 0.97 -7.17 3.39
C ILE A 284 -0.08 -7.68 4.38
N GLY A 285 -0.53 -6.85 5.32
CA GLY A 285 -1.55 -7.20 6.31
C GLY A 285 -2.87 -7.65 5.66
N VAL A 286 -3.44 -6.84 4.76
CA VAL A 286 -4.69 -7.22 4.05
C VAL A 286 -4.47 -8.42 3.12
N SER A 287 -3.32 -8.51 2.47
CA SER A 287 -3.01 -9.58 1.51
C SER A 287 -2.82 -10.92 2.21
N LEU A 288 -2.20 -10.94 3.40
CA LEU A 288 -2.11 -12.14 4.24
C LEU A 288 -3.50 -12.61 4.67
N ALA A 289 -4.39 -11.69 5.05
CA ALA A 289 -5.76 -12.04 5.42
C ALA A 289 -6.50 -12.68 4.24
N LEU A 290 -6.39 -12.11 3.04
CA LEU A 290 -6.97 -12.70 1.82
C LEU A 290 -6.35 -14.07 1.51
N TRP A 291 -5.02 -14.16 1.57
CA TRP A 291 -4.28 -15.40 1.29
C TRP A 291 -4.71 -16.56 2.20
N THR A 292 -4.95 -16.30 3.49
CA THR A 292 -5.42 -17.37 4.40
C THR A 292 -6.75 -18.01 3.99
N GLN A 293 -7.57 -17.28 3.24
CA GLN A 293 -8.89 -17.72 2.76
C GLN A 293 -8.88 -18.16 1.29
N ASN A 294 -7.96 -17.63 0.47
CA ASN A 294 -7.83 -17.92 -0.97
C ASN A 294 -6.80 -19.03 -1.28
N LYS A 295 -5.90 -19.36 -0.34
CA LYS A 295 -4.97 -20.50 -0.49
C LYS A 295 -5.70 -21.82 -0.71
N TYR A 296 -5.06 -22.77 -1.37
CA TYR A 296 -5.66 -24.08 -1.64
C TYR A 296 -6.08 -24.82 -0.35
N PRO A 297 -7.33 -25.34 -0.28
CA PRO A 297 -8.44 -25.13 -1.20
C PRO A 297 -9.11 -23.75 -0.99
N ALA A 298 -9.24 -22.97 -2.07
CA ALA A 298 -9.83 -21.62 -2.01
C ALA A 298 -11.25 -21.63 -1.45
N LYS A 299 -11.51 -20.72 -0.50
CA LYS A 299 -12.84 -20.44 0.07
C LYS A 299 -13.48 -19.19 -0.53
N VAL A 300 -12.65 -18.32 -1.10
CA VAL A 300 -12.92 -17.05 -1.76
C VAL A 300 -11.90 -16.84 -2.86
#